data_AF-A0A3L6NH50-F1
#
_entry.id   AF-A0A3L6NH50-F1
#
_cell.length_a   1.000
_cell.length_b   1.000
_cell.length_c   1.000
_cell.angle_alpha   90.00
_cell.angle_beta   90.00
_cell.angle_gamma   90.00
#
_symmetry.space_group_name_H-M   'P 1'
#
loop_
_entity.id
_entity.type
_entity.pdbx_description
1 polymer ?
#
loop_
_entity_poly.entity_id
_entity_poly.type
_entity_poly.pdbx_seq_one_letter_code
_entity_poly.pdbx_strand_id
1 'polypeptide(L)'
;MRASQTLFSRGFFGRSMDELRRRTQIAVSFEAIKGATQPKPLYEFNTADSVRDCIVMTDKTIGGFSESNFDFHKSTDINNDPKIPSAYARFHGNISTRLPSDRPNIQRTGFAGFRSPDQRPTAFGRSMWDIDPYIYLALRVKFTSTSIIP
;
A
#
# COMPACT_ATOMS: atom_id res chain seq x y z
N MET A 1 23.65 17.78 -16.96
CA MET A 1 22.41 16.98 -16.90
C MET A 1 22.77 15.57 -16.46
N ARG A 2 22.36 15.15 -15.24
CA ARG A 2 22.61 13.78 -14.77
C ARG A 2 21.58 12.86 -15.42
N ALA A 3 22.04 11.91 -16.23
CA ALA A 3 21.19 10.86 -16.77
C ALA A 3 20.58 10.06 -15.61
N SER A 4 19.26 10.03 -15.54
CA SER A 4 18.51 9.18 -14.62
C SER A 4 18.90 7.73 -14.91
N GLN A 5 19.54 7.07 -13.94
CA GLN A 5 19.82 5.65 -14.04
C GLN A 5 18.47 4.93 -14.05
N THR A 6 18.09 4.39 -15.21
CA THR A 6 16.98 3.46 -15.31
C THR A 6 17.37 2.21 -14.54
N LEU A 7 17.08 2.19 -13.22
CA LEU A 7 16.96 0.95 -12.47
C LEU A 7 16.14 0.00 -13.33
N PHE A 8 16.63 -1.23 -13.52
CA PHE A 8 15.99 -2.29 -14.28
C PHE A 8 14.60 -2.60 -13.70
N SER A 9 13.64 -1.71 -13.96
CA SER A 9 12.25 -1.94 -13.64
C SER A 9 11.86 -3.13 -14.50
N ARG A 10 11.43 -4.21 -13.85
CA ARG A 10 10.79 -5.36 -14.49
C ARG A 10 9.93 -4.85 -15.64
N GLY A 11 10.40 -5.05 -16.87
CA GLY A 11 9.79 -4.46 -18.06
C GLY A 11 8.40 -5.02 -18.32
N PHE A 12 7.75 -4.58 -19.39
CA PHE A 12 6.45 -5.10 -19.80
C PHE A 12 6.46 -6.64 -19.95
N PHE A 13 7.54 -7.20 -20.53
CA PHE A 13 7.71 -8.64 -20.70
C PHE A 13 7.90 -9.39 -19.38
N GLY A 14 8.70 -8.85 -18.45
CA GLY A 14 8.88 -9.47 -17.13
C GLY A 14 7.56 -9.59 -16.38
N ARG A 15 6.77 -8.51 -16.37
CA ARG A 15 5.44 -8.49 -15.74
C ARG A 15 4.46 -9.47 -16.40
N SER A 16 4.52 -9.59 -17.72
CA SER A 16 3.66 -10.53 -18.46
C SER A 16 4.03 -11.98 -18.15
N MET A 17 5.32 -12.29 -18.02
CA MET A 17 5.77 -13.63 -17.67
C MET A 17 5.40 -14.02 -16.23
N ASP A 18 5.43 -13.05 -15.30
CA ASP A 18 4.96 -13.24 -13.94
C ASP A 18 3.45 -13.53 -13.88
N GLU A 19 2.64 -12.79 -14.65
CA GLU A 19 1.19 -13.05 -14.74
C GLU A 19 0.86 -14.39 -15.41
N LEU A 20 1.60 -14.75 -16.46
CA LEU A 20 1.45 -16.07 -17.08
C LEU A 20 1.76 -17.17 -16.07
N ARG A 21 2.89 -17.06 -15.37
CA ARG A 21 3.28 -18.01 -14.33
C ARG A 21 2.19 -18.11 -13.25
N ARG A 22 1.67 -16.98 -12.79
CA ARG A 22 0.55 -16.93 -11.81
C ARG A 22 -0.66 -17.70 -12.31
N ARG A 23 -1.13 -17.42 -13.53
CA ARG A 23 -2.30 -18.09 -14.12
C ARG A 23 -2.07 -19.60 -14.31
N THR A 24 -0.87 -19.98 -14.75
CA THR A 24 -0.50 -21.40 -14.92
C THR A 24 -0.48 -22.14 -13.58
N GLN A 25 0.03 -21.50 -12.52
CA GLN A 25 0.02 -22.09 -11.18
C GLN A 25 -1.40 -22.32 -10.69
N ILE A 26 -2.29 -21.31 -10.81
CA ILE A 26 -3.70 -21.44 -10.40
C ILE A 26 -4.39 -22.60 -11.15
N ALA A 27 -4.13 -22.72 -12.46
CA ALA A 27 -4.70 -23.77 -13.30
C ALA A 27 -4.19 -25.17 -12.92
N VAL A 28 -2.88 -25.33 -12.69
CA VAL A 28 -2.26 -26.62 -12.33
C VAL A 28 -2.63 -27.04 -10.90
N SER A 29 -2.68 -26.08 -9.97
CA SER A 29 -3.04 -26.35 -8.57
C SER A 29 -4.54 -26.63 -8.38
N PHE A 30 -5.39 -26.38 -9.39
CA PHE A 30 -6.85 -26.38 -9.27
C PHE A 30 -7.35 -25.50 -8.12
N GLU A 31 -6.65 -24.39 -7.83
CA GLU A 31 -6.98 -23.48 -6.73
C GLU A 31 -8.38 -22.86 -6.89
N ALA A 32 -8.87 -22.72 -8.12
CA ALA A 32 -10.23 -22.26 -8.41
C ALA A 32 -11.33 -23.21 -7.88
N ILE A 33 -11.02 -24.50 -7.68
CA ILE A 33 -11.98 -25.51 -7.22
C ILE A 33 -11.72 -25.89 -5.76
N LYS A 34 -10.46 -26.01 -5.36
CA LYS A 34 -10.07 -26.46 -4.01
C LYS A 34 -9.96 -25.33 -2.98
N GLY A 35 -9.97 -24.08 -3.44
CA GLY A 35 -9.68 -22.90 -2.62
C GLY A 35 -8.17 -22.69 -2.43
N ALA A 36 -7.77 -21.43 -2.22
CA ALA A 36 -6.36 -21.11 -2.03
C ALA A 36 -5.84 -21.66 -0.69
N THR A 37 -4.80 -22.49 -0.75
CA THR A 37 -4.22 -23.12 0.45
C THR A 37 -3.13 -22.26 1.10
N GLN A 38 -2.50 -21.36 0.35
CA GLN A 38 -1.40 -20.52 0.83
C GLN A 38 -1.76 -19.02 0.85
N PRO A 39 -1.33 -18.26 1.87
CA PRO A 39 -1.49 -16.81 1.89
C PRO A 39 -0.80 -16.15 0.69
N LYS A 40 -1.52 -15.28 -0.02
CA LYS A 40 -0.96 -14.50 -1.13
C LYS A 40 -0.58 -13.09 -0.65
N PRO A 41 0.70 -12.72 -0.67
CA PRO A 41 1.08 -11.33 -0.40
C PRO A 41 0.57 -10.44 -1.53
N LEU A 42 -0.34 -9.51 -1.21
CA LEU A 42 -0.82 -8.51 -2.16
C LEU A 42 0.18 -7.36 -2.25
N TYR A 43 0.46 -6.71 -1.14
CA TYR A 43 1.36 -5.56 -1.13
C TYR A 43 2.28 -5.61 0.07
N GLU A 44 3.57 -5.43 -0.17
CA GLU A 44 4.60 -5.44 0.86
C GLU A 44 5.26 -4.07 0.96
N PHE A 45 5.51 -3.63 2.19
CA PHE A 45 6.14 -2.34 2.49
C PHE A 45 7.62 -2.49 2.84
N ASN A 46 8.29 -3.45 2.21
CA ASN A 46 9.67 -3.83 2.50
C ASN A 46 10.71 -2.93 1.82
N THR A 47 10.29 -2.17 0.79
CA THR A 47 11.18 -1.32 0.00
C THR A 47 10.74 0.14 0.05
N ALA A 48 11.70 1.07 -0.04
CA ALA A 48 11.39 2.50 -0.10
C ALA A 48 10.50 2.84 -1.30
N ASP A 49 10.71 2.18 -2.44
CA ASP A 49 9.94 2.43 -3.67
C ASP A 49 8.48 1.97 -3.52
N SER A 50 8.22 0.82 -2.89
CA SER A 50 6.85 0.39 -2.57
C SER A 50 6.10 1.37 -1.67
N VAL A 51 6.78 2.08 -0.78
CA VAL A 51 6.12 3.09 0.08
C VAL A 51 5.90 4.39 -0.69
N ARG A 52 6.86 4.80 -1.51
CA ARG A 52 6.76 6.02 -2.35
C ARG A 52 5.66 5.92 -3.40
N ASP A 53 5.44 4.73 -3.94
CA ASP A 53 4.39 4.50 -4.94
C ASP A 53 2.98 4.52 -4.33
N CYS A 54 2.86 4.48 -2.99
CA CYS A 54 1.56 4.62 -2.33
C CYS A 54 1.03 6.05 -2.43
N ILE A 55 -0.27 6.15 -2.67
CA ILE A 55 -0.93 7.45 -2.84
C ILE A 55 -1.55 7.84 -1.52
N VAL A 56 -0.98 8.87 -0.90
CA VAL A 56 -1.45 9.47 0.34
C VAL A 56 -2.57 10.45 0.04
N MET A 57 -3.64 10.41 0.85
CA MET A 57 -4.84 11.21 0.66
C MET A 57 -5.29 11.85 1.98
N THR A 58 -5.75 13.10 1.88
CA THR A 58 -6.29 13.87 3.02
C THR A 58 -7.45 14.74 2.59
N ASP A 59 -8.19 15.22 3.59
CA ASP A 59 -9.21 16.25 3.44
C ASP A 59 -8.69 17.62 2.97
N LYS A 60 -7.37 17.85 2.85
CA LYS A 60 -6.82 19.08 2.25
C LYS A 60 -7.35 19.30 0.84
N THR A 61 -7.65 18.23 0.11
CA THR A 61 -8.27 18.27 -1.23
C THR A 61 -9.63 18.96 -1.26
N ILE A 62 -10.40 18.87 -0.17
CA ILE A 62 -11.69 19.57 -0.01
C ILE A 62 -11.54 20.89 0.75
N GLY A 63 -10.39 21.16 1.37
CA GLY A 63 -10.10 22.35 2.17
C GLY A 63 -10.09 22.10 3.68
N GLY A 64 -10.02 20.84 4.11
CA GLY A 64 -9.76 20.48 5.49
C GLY A 64 -8.30 20.74 5.91
N PHE A 65 -8.04 20.54 7.20
CA PHE A 65 -6.76 20.84 7.84
C PHE A 65 -6.00 19.58 8.27
N SER A 66 -6.40 18.39 7.82
CA SER A 66 -5.75 17.15 8.21
C SER A 66 -4.45 16.94 7.45
N GLU A 67 -3.45 16.41 8.14
CA GLU A 67 -2.13 16.08 7.61
C GLU A 67 -1.90 14.58 7.69
N SER A 68 -1.30 14.01 6.65
CA SER A 68 -0.88 12.62 6.65
C SER A 68 0.40 12.44 5.86
N ASN A 69 1.26 11.57 6.39
CA ASN A 69 2.57 11.23 5.85
C ASN A 69 2.72 9.71 5.86
N PHE A 70 3.46 9.20 4.89
CA PHE A 70 3.68 7.76 4.73
C PHE A 70 5.16 7.50 4.41
N ASP A 71 5.92 7.17 5.45
CA ASP A 71 7.38 7.12 5.39
C ASP A 71 7.91 5.70 5.52
N PHE A 72 8.92 5.37 4.73
CA PHE A 72 9.62 4.10 4.82
C PHE A 72 10.62 4.12 5.99
N HIS A 73 10.50 3.19 6.92
CA HIS A 73 11.43 3.02 8.03
C HIS A 73 12.10 1.65 7.94
N LYS A 74 13.44 1.64 8.06
CA LYS A 74 14.18 0.40 8.33
C LYS A 74 14.30 0.27 9.85
N SER A 75 13.91 -0.88 10.39
CA SER A 75 14.16 -1.16 11.79
C SER A 75 15.67 -1.22 11.99
N THR A 76 16.20 -0.26 12.75
CA THR A 76 17.62 -0.21 13.14
C THR A 76 17.80 -0.79 14.55
N ASP A 77 16.72 -1.32 15.12
CA ASP A 77 16.68 -1.76 16.50
C ASP A 77 17.49 -3.06 16.65
N ILE A 78 18.61 -2.93 17.37
CA ILE A 78 19.49 -4.02 17.83
C ILE A 78 18.75 -4.98 18.79
N ASN A 79 17.59 -4.56 19.28
CA ASN A 79 16.69 -5.39 20.06
C ASN A 79 15.93 -6.31 19.12
N ASN A 80 16.46 -7.53 18.93
CA ASN A 80 15.89 -8.65 18.18
C ASN A 80 14.48 -9.05 18.68
N ASP A 81 13.49 -8.17 18.62
CA ASP A 81 12.09 -8.55 18.80
C ASP A 81 11.62 -9.18 17.48
N PRO A 82 11.40 -10.51 17.44
CA PRO A 82 11.01 -11.20 16.21
C PRO A 82 9.65 -10.72 15.66
N LYS A 83 8.91 -9.90 16.43
CA LYS A 83 7.62 -9.34 16.01
C LYS A 83 7.75 -8.07 15.18
N ILE A 84 8.92 -7.44 15.06
CA ILE A 84 9.09 -6.23 14.26
C ILE A 84 9.81 -6.61 12.94
N PRO A 85 9.20 -6.37 11.77
CA PRO A 85 9.87 -6.64 10.50
C PRO A 85 11.08 -5.70 10.30
N SER A 86 12.08 -6.16 9.57
CA SER A 86 13.31 -5.40 9.27
C SER A 86 13.05 -4.07 8.54
N ALA A 87 11.93 -3.98 7.82
CA ALA A 87 11.46 -2.77 7.18
C ALA A 87 9.93 -2.68 7.22
N TYR A 88 9.41 -1.47 7.35
CA TYR A 88 7.97 -1.21 7.36
C TYR A 88 7.65 0.22 6.89
N ALA A 89 6.40 0.44 6.50
CA ALA A 89 5.87 1.78 6.30
C ALA A 89 5.27 2.33 7.60
N ARG A 90 5.56 3.60 7.89
CA ARG A 90 5.00 4.34 9.01
C ARG A 90 4.00 5.35 8.47
N PHE A 91 2.73 5.16 8.82
CA PHE A 91 1.68 6.15 8.59
C PHE A 91 1.54 7.03 9.84
N HIS A 92 1.65 8.34 9.68
CA HIS A 92 1.53 9.31 10.77
C HIS A 92 0.98 10.65 10.27
N GLY A 93 0.44 11.46 11.17
CA GLY A 93 -0.20 12.72 10.80
C GLY A 93 -1.08 13.27 11.91
N ASN A 94 -1.86 14.29 11.57
CA ASN A 94 -2.80 14.94 12.47
C ASN A 94 -4.17 15.05 11.78
N ILE A 95 -5.22 14.57 12.44
CA ILE A 95 -6.59 14.64 11.91
C ILE A 95 -7.31 15.82 12.56
N SER A 96 -7.86 16.71 11.73
CA SER A 96 -8.69 17.82 12.18
C SER A 96 -10.07 17.75 11.54
N THR A 97 -11.11 17.83 12.36
CA THR A 97 -12.51 17.92 11.93
C THR A 97 -12.97 19.38 11.75
N ARG A 98 -12.04 20.34 11.78
CA ARG A 98 -12.35 21.75 11.59
C ARG A 98 -12.89 21.97 10.16
N LEU A 99 -14.04 22.63 10.08
CA LEU A 99 -14.65 23.01 8.81
C LEU A 99 -13.99 24.28 8.26
N PRO A 100 -13.76 24.37 6.94
CA PRO A 100 -13.25 25.58 6.32
C PRO A 100 -14.31 26.68 6.34
N SER A 101 -13.94 27.86 6.86
CA SER A 101 -14.84 29.02 6.92
C SER A 101 -15.28 29.53 5.55
N ASP A 102 -14.45 29.29 4.52
CA ASP A 102 -14.67 29.80 3.16
C ASP A 102 -15.65 28.94 2.34
N ARG A 103 -16.07 27.76 2.84
CA ARG A 103 -16.86 26.78 2.08
C ARG A 103 -17.94 26.10 2.93
N PRO A 104 -19.12 26.75 3.12
CA PRO A 104 -20.18 26.24 3.99
C PRO A 104 -20.90 25.00 3.43
N ASN A 105 -20.67 24.64 2.16
CA ASN A 105 -21.18 23.41 1.55
C ASN A 105 -20.51 22.14 2.10
N ILE A 106 -19.35 22.27 2.76
CA ILE A 106 -18.61 21.14 3.33
C ILE A 106 -19.10 20.92 4.76
N GLN A 107 -19.82 19.83 4.96
CA GLN A 107 -20.41 19.48 6.26
C GLN A 107 -19.51 18.56 7.11
N ARG A 108 -18.54 17.88 6.49
CA ARG A 108 -17.65 16.90 7.15
C ARG A 108 -16.24 16.97 6.59
N THR A 109 -15.27 17.05 7.48
CA THR A 109 -13.81 16.93 7.25
C THR A 109 -13.22 15.96 8.28
N GLY A 110 -11.91 15.74 8.25
CA GLY A 110 -11.23 14.85 9.18
C GLY A 110 -10.94 13.46 8.60
N PHE A 111 -10.47 13.38 7.35
CA PHE A 111 -9.99 12.12 6.79
C PHE A 111 -8.52 12.20 6.40
N ALA A 112 -7.83 11.09 6.65
CA ALA A 112 -6.46 10.83 6.26
C ALA A 112 -6.35 9.35 5.93
N GLY A 113 -5.71 9.03 4.81
CA GLY A 113 -5.51 7.65 4.40
C GLY A 113 -4.42 7.53 3.36
N PHE A 114 -4.21 6.29 2.93
CA PHE A 114 -3.37 5.98 1.79
C PHE A 114 -4.00 4.82 1.02
N ARG A 115 -3.62 4.67 -0.24
CA ARG A 115 -3.95 3.50 -1.06
C ARG A 115 -2.71 2.94 -1.74
N SER A 116 -2.74 1.64 -2.02
CA SER A 116 -1.74 1.03 -2.90
C SER A 116 -1.86 1.58 -4.33
N PRO A 117 -0.75 1.60 -5.09
CA PRO A 117 -0.78 1.96 -6.51
C PRO A 117 -1.59 0.94 -7.30
N ASP A 118 -2.14 1.42 -8.42
CA ASP A 118 -2.81 0.55 -9.38
C ASP A 118 -1.77 -0.37 -10.04
N GLN A 119 -2.12 -1.64 -10.26
CA GLN A 119 -1.19 -2.55 -10.92
C GLN A 119 -0.98 -2.12 -12.38
N ARG A 120 0.28 -2.17 -12.83
CA ARG A 120 0.63 -1.80 -14.21
C ARG A 120 0.03 -2.82 -15.19
N PRO A 121 -0.39 -2.38 -16.40
CA PRO A 121 -0.91 -3.30 -17.41
C PRO A 121 0.16 -4.30 -17.87
N THR A 122 -0.30 -5.50 -18.23
CA THR A 122 0.50 -6.60 -18.79
C THR A 122 -0.06 -6.99 -20.16
N ALA A 123 0.61 -7.91 -20.88
CA ALA A 123 0.10 -8.43 -22.16
C ALA A 123 -1.27 -9.11 -22.04
N PHE A 124 -1.70 -9.45 -20.82
CA PHE A 124 -2.99 -10.07 -20.53
C PHE A 124 -4.06 -9.05 -20.07
N GLY A 125 -3.82 -7.76 -20.28
CA GLY A 125 -4.76 -6.67 -19.97
C GLY A 125 -4.38 -5.88 -18.71
N ARG A 126 -5.38 -5.22 -18.11
CA ARG A 126 -5.20 -4.54 -16.82
C ARG A 126 -4.97 -5.59 -15.75
N SER A 127 -3.86 -5.47 -15.05
CA SER A 127 -3.56 -6.31 -13.90
C SER A 127 -4.43 -5.82 -12.73
N MET A 128 -5.03 -6.75 -11.98
CA MET A 128 -5.85 -6.43 -10.80
C MET A 128 -5.39 -7.28 -9.62
N TRP A 129 -5.64 -6.78 -8.41
CA TRP A 129 -5.48 -7.54 -7.18
C TRP A 129 -6.57 -8.60 -7.06
N ASP A 130 -6.36 -9.73 -7.74
CA ASP A 130 -7.27 -10.87 -7.73
C ASP A 130 -7.22 -11.57 -6.35
N ILE A 131 -8.35 -11.50 -5.65
CA ILE A 131 -8.58 -12.06 -4.31
C ILE A 131 -9.74 -13.07 -4.31
N ASP A 132 -10.31 -13.39 -5.48
CA ASP A 132 -11.47 -14.28 -5.61
C ASP A 132 -11.30 -15.63 -4.89
N PRO A 133 -10.13 -16.29 -4.88
CA PRO A 133 -9.98 -17.56 -4.17
C PRO A 133 -9.74 -17.42 -2.66
N TYR A 134 -9.77 -16.20 -2.10
CA TYR A 134 -9.52 -15.89 -0.70
C TYR A 134 -10.76 -15.29 -0.01
N ILE A 135 -11.12 -15.85 1.14
CA ILE A 135 -12.27 -15.37 1.96
C ILE A 135 -11.84 -14.22 2.89
N TYR A 136 -10.55 -14.17 3.24
CA TYR A 136 -10.02 -13.23 4.24
C TYR A 136 -8.91 -12.38 3.66
N LEU A 137 -8.91 -11.11 4.05
CA LEU A 137 -7.80 -10.18 3.83
C LEU A 137 -7.15 -9.87 5.17
N ALA A 138 -5.82 -9.94 5.22
CA ALA A 138 -5.05 -9.63 6.41
C ALA A 138 -4.12 -8.43 6.17
N LEU A 139 -4.07 -7.53 7.15
CA LEU A 139 -3.11 -6.43 7.21
C LEU A 139 -2.40 -6.47 8.55
N ARG A 140 -1.07 -6.49 8.53
CA ARG A 140 -0.26 -6.45 9.74
C ARG A 140 0.02 -5.00 10.11
N VAL A 141 -0.51 -4.54 11.24
CA VAL A 141 -0.35 -3.17 11.72
C VAL A 141 0.20 -3.19 13.15
N LYS A 142 1.15 -2.31 13.43
CA LYS A 142 1.58 -1.98 14.80
C LYS A 142 1.08 -0.58 15.11
N PHE A 143 0.24 -0.45 16.12
CA PHE A 143 -0.19 0.86 16.60
C PHE A 143 0.81 1.39 17.61
N THR A 144 1.13 2.69 17.51
CA THR A 144 1.94 3.39 18.51
C THR A 144 1.17 4.65 18.86
N SER A 145 0.49 4.61 20.00
CA SER A 145 -0.19 5.80 20.54
C SER A 145 0.86 6.77 21.08
N THR A 146 0.99 7.93 20.44
CA THR A 146 1.61 9.09 21.08
C THR A 146 0.53 10.15 21.14
N SER A 147 -0.25 10.15 22.22
CA SER A 147 -1.23 11.21 22.47
C SER A 147 -0.48 12.47 22.89
N ILE A 148 -0.30 13.41 21.96
CA ILE A 148 0.07 14.77 22.29
C ILE A 148 -1.24 15.45 22.69
N ILE A 149 -1.52 15.43 23.99
CA ILE A 149 -2.63 16.20 24.56
C ILE A 149 -2.16 17.68 24.54
N PRO A 150 -2.93 18.61 23.95
CA PRO A 150 -2.64 20.04 24.05
C PRO A 150 -2.90 20.58 25.46
#